data_AF-A0A497L6S0-F1
#
_entry.id   AF-A0A497L6S0-F1
#
_cell.length_a   1.000
_cell.length_b   1.000
_cell.length_c   1.000
_cell.angle_alpha   90.00
_cell.angle_beta   90.00
_cell.angle_gamma   90.00
#
_symmetry.space_group_name_H-M   'P 1'
#
loop_
_entity.id
_entity.type
_entity.pdbx_description
1 polymer ?
#
loop_
_entity_poly.entity_id
_entity_poly.type
_entity_poly.pdbx_seq_one_letter_code
_entity_poly.pdbx_strand_id
1 'polypeptide(L)'
;MSDPESIEREADAIERRYEEESLMLDKRSEEFKVIEEVFDRLTLEGVYKLMHRKTIGRIHGVIKAGKEGRIYWGTSPEGAELAIKIYYTATADFRRGMMKYIEGDPRFRRVRRDPRSIIYTWTQKEFKNLQLAEEAGVNSPRPIAFYRNILVMSFIGRDGVPAPLLREATPADPEAFYRQLLQQMRLLYTGARLVHGDLSEYNIMVWEEAPVIFDISQAVLTAHPMSDALVRRDIYNVNTYFRRLGVEVVDAEKVELWVKGGAEDLH
;
A
#
# COMPACT_ATOMS: atom_id res chain seq x y z
N MET A 1 13.18 -17.17 50.49
CA MET A 1 11.99 -16.81 49.69
C MET A 1 12.50 -15.91 48.59
N SER A 2 12.43 -16.34 47.34
CA SER A 2 12.92 -15.58 46.18
C SER A 2 12.08 -14.32 45.99
N ASP A 3 12.74 -13.20 45.76
CA ASP A 3 12.13 -11.89 45.56
C ASP A 3 11.26 -11.90 44.29
N PRO A 4 9.95 -11.60 44.38
CA PRO A 4 9.06 -11.59 43.22
C PRO A 4 9.58 -10.75 42.04
N GLU A 5 10.25 -9.63 42.31
CA GLU A 5 10.86 -8.79 41.27
C GLU A 5 12.08 -9.44 40.59
N SER A 6 12.79 -10.34 41.28
CA SER A 6 13.94 -11.03 40.69
C SER A 6 13.49 -12.10 39.69
N ILE A 7 12.38 -12.77 39.98
CA ILE A 7 11.78 -13.79 39.12
C ILE A 7 11.24 -13.16 37.82
N GLU A 8 10.60 -11.98 37.93
CA GLU A 8 10.07 -11.26 36.77
C GLU A 8 11.19 -10.74 35.84
N ARG A 9 12.28 -10.19 36.41
CA ARG A 9 13.45 -9.78 35.63
C ARG A 9 14.17 -10.95 34.95
N GLU A 10 14.20 -12.11 35.60
CA GLU A 10 14.80 -13.32 35.05
C GLU A 10 13.94 -13.89 33.91
N ALA A 11 12.61 -13.86 34.05
CA ALA A 11 11.67 -14.20 32.99
C ALA A 11 11.83 -13.28 31.77
N ASP A 12 11.89 -11.96 31.97
CA ASP A 12 12.12 -10.96 30.91
C ASP A 12 13.48 -11.14 30.19
N ALA A 13 14.49 -11.62 30.90
CA ALA A 13 15.83 -11.85 30.35
C ALA A 13 15.94 -13.19 29.61
N ILE A 14 15.11 -14.16 29.99
CA ILE A 14 14.96 -15.44 29.29
C ILE A 14 14.13 -15.24 28.03
N GLU A 15 13.03 -14.47 28.11
CA GLU A 15 12.19 -14.13 26.96
C GLU A 15 12.99 -13.37 25.90
N ARG A 16 13.76 -12.34 26.30
CA ARG A 16 14.67 -11.63 25.39
C ARG A 16 15.73 -12.52 24.74
N ARG A 17 16.30 -13.49 25.48
CA ARG A 17 17.28 -14.43 24.91
C ARG A 17 16.64 -15.42 23.94
N TYR A 18 15.46 -15.94 24.27
CA TYR A 18 14.71 -16.83 23.40
C TYR A 18 14.23 -16.10 22.13
N GLU A 19 13.88 -14.82 22.26
CA GLU A 19 13.62 -13.92 21.12
C GLU A 19 14.86 -13.72 20.26
N GLU A 20 16.01 -13.39 20.85
CA GLU A 20 17.27 -13.26 20.12
C GLU A 20 17.65 -14.54 19.38
N GLU A 21 17.46 -15.72 20.00
CA GLU A 21 17.73 -17.03 19.40
C GLU A 21 16.72 -17.40 18.28
N SER A 22 15.44 -17.13 18.48
CA SER A 22 14.39 -17.34 17.47
C SER A 22 14.58 -16.44 16.25
N LEU A 23 14.91 -15.16 16.49
CA LEU A 23 15.29 -14.20 15.45
C LEU A 23 16.58 -14.63 14.72
N MET A 24 17.52 -15.31 15.40
CA MET A 24 18.72 -15.89 14.78
C MET A 24 18.46 -17.13 13.92
N LEU A 25 17.36 -17.84 14.13
CA LEU A 25 16.97 -18.96 13.28
C LEU A 25 16.36 -18.45 11.96
N ASP A 26 15.53 -17.40 12.01
CA ASP A 26 14.91 -16.82 10.82
C ASP A 26 15.91 -16.01 9.96
N LYS A 27 16.89 -15.35 10.62
CA LYS A 27 18.08 -14.74 10.00
C LYS A 27 18.87 -15.66 9.07
N ARG A 28 18.77 -16.98 9.26
CA ARG A 28 19.53 -17.97 8.48
C ARG A 28 18.81 -18.46 7.23
N SER A 29 17.55 -18.08 7.02
CA SER A 29 16.87 -18.37 5.75
C SER A 29 17.52 -17.57 4.61
N GLU A 30 17.61 -18.18 3.42
CA GLU A 30 18.09 -17.48 2.22
C GLU A 30 17.26 -16.22 1.92
N GLU A 31 16.00 -16.23 2.33
CA GLU A 31 15.01 -15.20 2.05
C GLU A 31 15.27 -13.94 2.89
N PHE A 32 15.69 -14.12 4.16
CA PHE A 32 16.16 -13.01 4.99
C PHE A 32 17.50 -12.44 4.52
N LYS A 33 18.42 -13.27 4.01
CA LYS A 33 19.69 -12.77 3.46
C LYS A 33 19.46 -11.78 2.32
N VAL A 34 18.46 -12.03 1.46
CA VAL A 34 18.08 -11.09 0.39
C VAL A 34 17.61 -9.74 0.94
N ILE A 35 16.90 -9.73 2.07
CA ILE A 35 16.49 -8.48 2.73
C ILE A 35 17.72 -7.77 3.31
N GLU A 36 18.63 -8.51 3.97
CA GLU A 36 19.85 -7.97 4.58
C GLU A 36 20.82 -7.38 3.56
N GLU A 37 20.92 -7.95 2.36
CA GLU A 37 21.75 -7.41 1.28
C GLU A 37 21.24 -6.08 0.72
N VAL A 38 19.94 -5.82 0.86
CA VAL A 38 19.26 -4.73 0.15
C VAL A 38 18.96 -3.54 1.05
N PHE A 39 18.71 -3.79 2.33
CA PHE A 39 18.21 -2.78 3.25
C PHE A 39 19.14 -2.52 4.43
N ASP A 40 19.07 -1.30 4.96
CA ASP A 40 19.90 -0.89 6.08
C ASP A 40 19.48 -1.56 7.40
N ARG A 41 20.38 -1.53 8.39
CA ARG A 41 20.15 -2.09 9.73
C ARG A 41 18.85 -1.61 10.37
N LEU A 42 18.47 -0.34 10.18
CA LEU A 42 17.24 0.21 10.76
C LEU A 42 15.98 -0.39 10.14
N THR A 43 16.01 -0.69 8.84
CA THR A 43 14.93 -1.41 8.17
C THR A 43 14.83 -2.83 8.70
N LEU A 44 15.95 -3.54 8.83
CA LEU A 44 15.98 -4.90 9.39
C LEU A 44 15.43 -4.95 10.82
N GLU A 45 15.88 -4.04 11.70
CA GLU A 45 15.30 -3.87 13.04
C GLU A 45 13.78 -3.63 13.00
N GLY A 46 13.30 -2.91 11.98
CA GLY A 46 11.88 -2.68 11.77
C GLY A 46 11.11 -3.94 11.40
N VAL A 47 11.67 -4.77 10.52
CA VAL A 47 11.10 -6.08 10.17
C VAL A 47 11.03 -6.97 11.41
N TYR A 48 12.14 -7.12 12.15
CA TYR A 48 12.17 -7.93 13.37
C TYR A 48 11.14 -7.46 14.40
N LYS A 49 10.96 -6.15 14.53
CA LYS A 49 9.95 -5.59 15.43
C LYS A 49 8.52 -5.95 15.02
N LEU A 50 8.21 -5.96 13.72
CA LEU A 50 6.89 -6.35 13.21
C LEU A 50 6.65 -7.86 13.39
N MET A 51 7.71 -8.67 13.31
CA MET A 51 7.63 -10.11 13.59
C MET A 51 7.41 -10.40 15.07
N HIS A 52 8.20 -9.77 15.94
CA HIS A 52 8.06 -9.90 17.39
C HIS A 52 6.66 -9.43 17.87
N ARG A 53 6.10 -8.41 17.24
CA ARG A 53 4.71 -7.97 17.46
C ARG A 53 3.65 -8.91 16.90
N LYS A 54 4.03 -10.07 16.36
CA LYS A 54 3.13 -11.05 15.74
C LYS A 54 2.31 -10.47 14.58
N THR A 55 2.80 -9.41 13.95
CA THR A 55 2.19 -8.87 12.73
C THR A 55 2.60 -9.68 11.51
N ILE A 56 3.90 -10.04 11.46
CA ILE A 56 4.47 -10.91 10.42
C ILE A 56 4.87 -12.22 11.11
N GLY A 57 4.36 -13.35 10.63
CA GLY A 57 4.80 -14.66 11.06
C GLY A 57 6.04 -15.11 10.30
N ARG A 58 5.98 -15.03 8.96
CA ARG A 58 7.08 -15.42 8.09
C ARG A 58 7.18 -14.51 6.87
N ILE A 59 8.40 -14.30 6.38
CA ILE A 59 8.63 -13.68 5.06
C ILE A 59 9.15 -14.77 4.14
N HIS A 60 8.56 -14.87 2.94
CA HIS A 60 8.87 -15.91 1.98
C HIS A 60 9.77 -15.41 0.85
N GLY A 61 9.40 -14.35 0.15
CA GLY A 61 10.17 -13.96 -1.04
C GLY A 61 9.72 -12.66 -1.67
N VAL A 62 10.54 -12.14 -2.59
CA VAL A 62 10.23 -10.90 -3.31
C VAL A 62 9.15 -11.19 -4.36
N ILE A 63 8.02 -10.49 -4.26
CA ILE A 63 6.99 -10.48 -5.30
C ILE A 63 7.37 -9.51 -6.42
N LYS A 64 7.80 -8.31 -6.04
CA LYS A 64 8.07 -7.23 -6.99
C LYS A 64 9.17 -6.30 -6.48
N ALA A 65 10.11 -6.00 -7.36
CA ALA A 65 11.08 -4.93 -7.16
C ALA A 65 10.67 -3.73 -8.02
N GLY A 66 10.50 -2.57 -7.40
CA GLY A 66 10.15 -1.32 -8.06
C GLY A 66 11.24 -0.27 -7.89
N LYS A 67 10.99 0.94 -8.43
CA LYS A 67 11.85 2.10 -8.22
C LYS A 67 11.79 2.63 -6.79
N GLU A 68 10.66 2.45 -6.13
CA GLU A 68 10.36 3.08 -4.83
C GLU A 68 10.65 2.17 -3.64
N GLY A 69 10.73 0.86 -3.87
CA GLY A 69 10.88 -0.15 -2.84
C GLY A 69 10.75 -1.57 -3.40
N ARG A 70 10.66 -2.54 -2.48
CA ARG A 70 10.35 -3.93 -2.80
C ARG A 70 9.09 -4.37 -2.05
N ILE A 71 8.35 -5.28 -2.65
CA ILE A 71 7.20 -5.95 -2.04
C ILE A 71 7.59 -7.40 -1.83
N TYR A 72 7.45 -7.87 -0.60
CA TYR A 72 7.66 -9.26 -0.21
C TYR A 72 6.33 -9.93 0.08
N TRP A 73 6.24 -11.20 -0.26
CA TRP A 73 5.18 -12.09 0.21
C TRP A 73 5.58 -12.60 1.60
N GLY A 74 4.62 -12.64 2.50
CA GLY A 74 4.76 -13.24 3.81
C GLY A 74 3.44 -13.76 4.32
N THR A 75 3.43 -14.33 5.51
CA THR A 75 2.22 -14.77 6.20
C THR A 75 2.18 -14.19 7.61
N SER A 76 0.98 -13.95 8.13
CA SER A 76 0.79 -13.70 9.55
C SER A 76 1.02 -14.99 10.35
N PRO A 77 1.15 -14.93 11.70
CA PRO A 77 1.22 -16.12 12.54
C PRO A 77 0.01 -17.06 12.39
N GLU A 78 -1.15 -16.51 12.02
CA GLU A 78 -2.40 -17.23 11.76
C GLU A 78 -2.49 -17.78 10.32
N GLY A 79 -1.49 -17.53 9.48
CA GLY A 79 -1.43 -18.03 8.10
C GLY A 79 -2.09 -17.13 7.06
N ALA A 80 -2.57 -15.93 7.42
CA ALA A 80 -3.11 -15.00 6.44
C ALA A 80 -1.98 -14.44 5.55
N GLU A 81 -2.20 -14.38 4.23
CA GLU A 81 -1.19 -13.89 3.29
C GLU A 81 -1.02 -12.35 3.37
N LEU A 82 0.24 -11.91 3.37
CA LEU A 82 0.65 -10.52 3.55
C LEU A 82 1.48 -10.04 2.35
N ALA A 83 1.24 -8.79 1.96
CA ALA A 83 2.17 -8.00 1.16
C ALA A 83 2.94 -7.04 2.07
N ILE A 84 4.27 -7.18 2.09
CA ILE A 84 5.17 -6.38 2.91
C ILE A 84 5.96 -5.45 1.98
N LYS A 85 5.51 -4.20 1.86
CA LYS A 85 6.13 -3.16 1.04
C LYS A 85 7.19 -2.44 1.87
N ILE A 86 8.45 -2.56 1.46
CA ILE A 86 9.59 -1.90 2.09
C ILE A 86 10.11 -0.83 1.14
N TYR A 87 9.94 0.44 1.51
CA TYR A 87 10.44 1.57 0.75
C TYR A 87 11.95 1.69 0.87
N TYR A 88 12.61 1.96 -0.27
CA TYR A 88 14.02 2.32 -0.25
C TYR A 88 14.21 3.67 0.43
N THR A 89 15.37 3.86 1.06
CA THR A 89 15.86 5.18 1.43
C THR A 89 16.28 5.91 0.15
N ALA A 90 15.30 6.45 -0.56
CA ALA A 90 15.40 6.84 -1.96
C ALA A 90 16.38 7.98 -2.24
N THR A 91 16.74 8.19 -3.51
CA THR A 91 17.60 9.29 -3.99
C THR A 91 16.93 10.66 -3.88
N ALA A 92 17.69 11.76 -4.03
CA ALA A 92 17.18 13.12 -3.87
C ALA A 92 16.03 13.49 -4.81
N ASP A 93 16.05 13.01 -6.05
CA ASP A 93 15.03 13.31 -7.06
C ASP A 93 13.69 12.69 -6.72
N PHE A 94 13.71 11.44 -6.27
CA PHE A 94 12.51 10.73 -5.87
C PHE A 94 11.81 11.40 -4.68
N ARG A 95 12.60 11.90 -3.71
CA ARG A 95 12.08 12.65 -2.56
C ARG A 95 11.40 13.96 -2.96
N ARG A 96 11.90 14.68 -3.97
CA ARG A 96 11.24 15.89 -4.47
C ARG A 96 9.87 15.57 -5.09
N GLY A 97 9.77 14.46 -5.81
CA GLY A 97 8.51 13.98 -6.39
C GLY A 97 7.48 13.56 -5.33
N MET A 98 7.92 13.06 -4.18
CA MET A 98 7.04 12.73 -3.05
C MET A 98 6.49 13.98 -2.35
N MET A 99 7.34 15.00 -2.15
CA MET A 99 6.96 16.18 -1.38
C MET A 99 5.73 16.90 -1.94
N LYS A 100 5.53 16.96 -3.27
CA LYS A 100 4.32 17.56 -3.87
C LYS A 100 3.00 16.90 -3.47
N TYR A 101 3.02 15.64 -3.02
CA TYR A 101 1.83 14.92 -2.55
C TYR A 101 1.71 14.91 -1.02
N ILE A 102 2.79 15.26 -0.30
CA ILE A 102 2.78 15.45 1.17
C ILE A 102 2.42 16.90 1.50
N GLU A 103 3.01 17.86 0.79
CA GLU A 103 2.72 19.28 0.91
C GLU A 103 1.26 19.52 0.54
N GLY A 104 0.52 20.25 1.38
CA GLY A 104 -0.93 20.43 1.23
C GLY A 104 -1.77 19.40 2.00
N ASP A 105 -1.18 18.30 2.49
CA ASP A 105 -1.89 17.37 3.37
C ASP A 105 -1.81 17.83 4.85
N PRO A 106 -2.94 18.22 5.47
CA PRO A 106 -2.97 18.70 6.85
C PRO A 106 -2.49 17.66 7.87
N ARG A 107 -2.51 16.36 7.52
CA ARG A 107 -2.05 15.25 8.37
C ARG A 107 -0.52 15.26 8.55
N PHE A 108 0.22 15.98 7.70
CA PHE A 108 1.69 15.92 7.61
C PHE A 108 2.39 17.30 7.58
N ARG A 109 1.85 18.32 8.26
CA ARG A 109 2.34 19.72 8.21
C ARG A 109 3.77 19.98 8.74
N ARG A 110 4.35 19.08 9.54
CA ARG A 110 5.64 19.29 10.24
C ARG A 110 6.70 18.24 9.90
N VAL A 111 6.71 17.77 8.67
CA VAL A 111 7.65 16.74 8.22
C VAL A 111 9.04 17.34 8.07
N ARG A 112 10.02 16.72 8.72
CA ARG A 112 11.43 17.07 8.52
C ARG A 112 11.82 16.69 7.09
N ARG A 113 12.59 17.57 6.44
CA ARG A 113 13.02 17.39 5.05
C ARG A 113 14.22 16.45 4.88
N ASP A 114 14.65 15.77 5.94
CA ASP A 114 15.67 14.75 5.83
C ASP A 114 15.13 13.50 5.12
N PRO A 115 15.97 12.73 4.41
CA PRO A 115 15.52 11.62 3.58
C PRO A 115 14.67 10.57 4.31
N ARG A 116 15.07 10.20 5.53
CA ARG A 116 14.38 9.14 6.28
C ARG A 116 13.02 9.61 6.76
N SER A 117 12.94 10.83 7.29
CA SER A 117 11.66 11.40 7.71
C SER A 117 10.65 11.51 6.56
N ILE A 118 11.10 11.86 5.35
CA ILE A 118 10.24 11.89 4.15
C ILE A 118 9.71 10.49 3.84
N ILE A 119 10.58 9.47 3.80
CA ILE A 119 10.17 8.08 3.50
C ILE A 119 9.23 7.51 4.57
N TYR A 120 9.48 7.78 5.85
CA TYR A 120 8.60 7.31 6.92
C TYR A 120 7.24 8.00 6.85
N THR A 121 7.22 9.29 6.53
CA THR A 121 5.98 10.04 6.29
C THR A 121 5.24 9.47 5.08
N TRP A 122 5.94 9.14 4.00
CA TRP A 122 5.34 8.54 2.80
C TRP A 122 4.69 7.19 3.10
N THR A 123 5.40 6.34 3.85
CA THR A 123 4.90 5.03 4.30
C THR A 123 3.66 5.20 5.20
N GLN A 124 3.72 6.14 6.15
CA GLN A 124 2.59 6.47 7.01
C GLN A 124 1.41 7.03 6.22
N LYS A 125 1.67 7.83 5.18
CA LYS A 125 0.65 8.40 4.29
C LYS A 125 -0.08 7.31 3.51
N GLU A 126 0.64 6.38 2.90
CA GLU A 126 0.02 5.25 2.22
C GLU A 126 -0.80 4.40 3.18
N PHE A 127 -0.27 4.08 4.37
CA PHE A 127 -1.02 3.36 5.41
C PHE A 127 -2.33 4.06 5.76
N LYS A 128 -2.28 5.37 6.07
CA LYS A 128 -3.48 6.16 6.40
C LYS A 128 -4.45 6.28 5.23
N ASN A 129 -3.95 6.35 4.00
CA ASN A 129 -4.82 6.37 2.83
C ASN A 129 -5.53 5.02 2.65
N LEU A 130 -4.85 3.90 2.93
CA LEU A 130 -5.46 2.56 2.87
C LEU A 130 -6.52 2.40 3.96
N GLN A 131 -6.32 3.00 5.14
CA GLN A 131 -7.35 3.00 6.19
C GLN A 131 -8.61 3.73 5.74
N LEU A 132 -8.46 4.93 5.16
CA LEU A 132 -9.60 5.68 4.61
C LEU A 132 -10.30 4.93 3.48
N ALA A 133 -9.53 4.26 2.62
CA ALA A 133 -10.07 3.45 1.52
C ALA A 133 -10.86 2.24 2.06
N GLU A 134 -10.33 1.52 3.05
CA GLU A 134 -11.00 0.40 3.71
C GLU A 134 -12.29 0.85 4.40
N GLU A 135 -12.25 1.94 5.18
CA GLU A 135 -13.42 2.51 5.87
C GLU A 135 -14.54 2.92 4.89
N ALA A 136 -14.17 3.33 3.67
CA ALA A 136 -15.10 3.70 2.62
C ALA A 136 -15.59 2.51 1.77
N GLY A 137 -15.09 1.30 2.02
CA GLY A 137 -15.43 0.10 1.23
C GLY A 137 -14.80 0.08 -0.17
N VAL A 138 -13.71 0.81 -0.39
CA VAL A 138 -12.94 0.74 -1.64
C VAL A 138 -12.20 -0.59 -1.68
N ASN A 139 -12.37 -1.34 -2.77
CA ASN A 139 -11.67 -2.59 -3.00
C ASN A 139 -10.16 -2.32 -3.20
N SER A 140 -9.42 -2.47 -2.12
CA SER A 140 -8.00 -2.16 -2.01
C SER A 140 -7.34 -3.05 -0.95
N PRO A 141 -6.00 -3.21 -0.94
CA PRO A 141 -5.32 -3.97 0.10
C PRO A 141 -5.63 -3.43 1.50
N ARG A 142 -6.11 -4.29 2.40
CA ARG A 142 -6.38 -3.91 3.78
C ARG A 142 -5.07 -3.56 4.49
N PRO A 143 -4.94 -2.36 5.09
CA PRO A 143 -3.77 -2.01 5.88
C PRO A 143 -3.73 -2.81 7.19
N ILE A 144 -2.57 -3.38 7.53
CA ILE A 144 -2.41 -4.18 8.75
C ILE A 144 -1.52 -3.45 9.75
N ALA A 145 -0.35 -3.01 9.31
CA ALA A 145 0.55 -2.22 10.13
C ALA A 145 1.51 -1.40 9.28
N PHE A 146 2.14 -0.41 9.89
CA PHE A 146 3.34 0.20 9.32
C PHE A 146 4.38 0.41 10.43
N TYR A 147 5.65 0.38 10.04
CA TYR A 147 6.75 0.77 10.92
C TYR A 147 7.90 1.33 10.09
N ARG A 148 8.29 2.58 10.36
CA ARG A 148 9.34 3.29 9.60
C ARG A 148 9.01 3.30 8.10
N ASN A 149 9.82 2.64 7.29
CA ASN A 149 9.70 2.50 5.84
C ASN A 149 9.00 1.21 5.39
N ILE A 150 8.39 0.47 6.32
CA ILE A 150 7.73 -0.81 6.06
C ILE A 150 6.22 -0.65 6.21
N LEU A 151 5.48 -1.06 5.20
CA LEU A 151 4.03 -1.18 5.17
C LEU A 151 3.65 -2.66 5.04
N VAL A 152 2.79 -3.13 5.93
CA VAL A 152 2.20 -4.47 5.90
C VAL A 152 0.72 -4.31 5.58
N MET A 153 0.25 -5.02 4.55
CA MET A 153 -1.14 -5.01 4.08
C MET A 153 -1.55 -6.41 3.63
N SER A 154 -2.84 -6.65 3.44
CA SER A 154 -3.33 -7.92 2.90
C SER A 154 -2.73 -8.19 1.53
N PHE A 155 -2.35 -9.43 1.28
CA PHE A 155 -1.97 -9.87 -0.06
C PHE A 155 -3.21 -9.99 -0.96
N ILE A 156 -3.09 -9.57 -2.21
CA ILE A 156 -4.12 -9.73 -3.23
C ILE A 156 -3.56 -10.71 -4.27
N GLY A 157 -4.07 -11.94 -4.22
CA GLY A 157 -3.49 -13.07 -4.90
C GLY A 157 -3.76 -14.36 -4.13
N ARG A 158 -3.06 -15.43 -4.51
CA ARG A 158 -3.17 -16.73 -3.83
C ARG A 158 -1.84 -17.47 -3.88
N ASP A 159 -1.47 -18.09 -2.76
CA ASP A 159 -0.29 -18.96 -2.63
C ASP A 159 1.00 -18.26 -3.09
N GLY A 160 1.16 -16.99 -2.70
CA GLY A 160 2.31 -16.15 -3.07
C GLY A 160 2.32 -15.65 -4.52
N VAL A 161 1.32 -15.99 -5.34
CA VAL A 161 1.16 -15.47 -6.70
C VAL A 161 0.24 -14.24 -6.67
N PRO A 162 0.75 -13.03 -6.99
CA PRO A 162 -0.07 -11.83 -6.96
C PRO A 162 -1.14 -11.88 -8.06
N ALA A 163 -2.27 -11.23 -7.80
CA ALA A 163 -3.26 -10.97 -8.84
C ALA A 163 -2.61 -10.20 -10.02
N PRO A 164 -2.93 -10.54 -11.27
CA PRO A 164 -2.35 -9.87 -12.43
C PRO A 164 -2.79 -8.41 -12.46
N LEU A 165 -1.91 -7.54 -12.95
CA LEU A 165 -2.28 -6.15 -13.23
C LEU A 165 -3.25 -6.10 -14.40
N LEU A 166 -4.08 -5.06 -14.44
CA LEU A 166 -4.97 -4.80 -15.56
C LEU A 166 -4.20 -4.66 -16.89
N ARG A 167 -2.95 -4.18 -16.86
CA ARG A 167 -2.06 -4.19 -18.03
C ARG A 167 -1.71 -5.60 -18.53
N GLU A 168 -1.67 -6.57 -17.63
CA GLU A 168 -1.17 -7.94 -17.88
C GLU A 168 -2.31 -8.91 -18.21
N ALA A 169 -3.50 -8.69 -17.65
CA ALA A 169 -4.68 -9.50 -17.89
C ALA A 169 -5.88 -8.61 -18.22
N THR A 170 -6.51 -8.88 -19.36
CA THR A 170 -7.78 -8.24 -19.74
C THR A 170 -8.93 -8.96 -19.02
N PRO A 171 -9.86 -8.24 -18.36
CA PRO A 171 -11.04 -8.83 -17.74
C PRO A 171 -11.91 -9.56 -18.76
N ALA A 172 -12.67 -10.57 -18.32
CA ALA A 172 -13.57 -11.32 -19.20
C ALA A 172 -14.70 -10.44 -19.76
N ASP A 173 -15.19 -9.51 -18.95
CA ASP A 173 -16.14 -8.47 -19.36
C ASP A 173 -15.54 -7.07 -19.08
N PRO A 174 -14.83 -6.49 -20.07
CA PRO A 174 -14.21 -5.18 -19.91
C PRO A 174 -15.21 -4.05 -19.64
N GLU A 175 -16.46 -4.15 -20.11
CA GLU A 175 -17.47 -3.12 -19.92
C GLU A 175 -18.01 -3.14 -18.48
N ALA A 176 -18.34 -4.32 -17.96
CA ALA A 176 -18.73 -4.48 -16.56
C ALA A 176 -17.59 -4.07 -15.62
N PHE A 177 -16.36 -4.47 -15.92
CA PHE A 177 -15.18 -4.12 -15.14
C PHE A 177 -14.92 -2.60 -15.13
N TYR A 178 -15.08 -1.92 -16.27
CA TYR A 178 -14.99 -0.47 -16.37
C TYR A 178 -16.01 0.21 -15.45
N ARG A 179 -17.29 -0.21 -15.48
CA ARG A 179 -18.33 0.34 -14.61
C ARG A 179 -18.02 0.13 -13.13
N GLN A 180 -17.53 -1.05 -12.74
CA GLN A 180 -17.09 -1.33 -11.38
C GLN A 180 -15.92 -0.43 -10.97
N LEU A 181 -14.94 -0.22 -11.86
CA LEU A 181 -13.81 0.64 -11.57
C LEU A 181 -14.23 2.10 -11.36
N LEU A 182 -15.16 2.62 -12.17
CA LEU A 182 -15.71 3.96 -11.94
C LEU A 182 -16.42 4.06 -10.58
N GLN A 183 -17.14 3.01 -10.17
CA GLN A 183 -17.74 2.96 -8.82
C GLN A 183 -16.66 3.01 -7.72
N GLN A 184 -15.55 2.28 -7.88
CA GLN A 184 -14.42 2.35 -6.95
C GLN A 184 -13.79 3.75 -6.92
N MET A 185 -13.66 4.43 -8.07
CA MET A 185 -13.19 5.82 -8.14
C MET A 185 -14.13 6.78 -7.41
N ARG A 186 -15.45 6.61 -7.57
CA ARG A 186 -16.45 7.39 -6.83
C ARG A 186 -16.37 7.13 -5.34
N LEU A 187 -16.30 5.88 -4.89
CA LEU A 187 -16.16 5.53 -3.47
C LEU A 187 -14.89 6.14 -2.86
N LEU A 188 -13.77 6.09 -3.59
CA LEU A 188 -12.52 6.71 -3.16
C LEU A 188 -12.69 8.24 -3.00
N TYR A 189 -13.39 8.89 -3.94
CA TYR A 189 -13.62 10.33 -3.89
C TYR A 189 -14.63 10.75 -2.81
N THR A 190 -15.83 10.18 -2.81
CA THR A 190 -16.94 10.62 -1.94
C THR A 190 -16.87 10.00 -0.55
N GLY A 191 -16.49 8.73 -0.46
CA GLY A 191 -16.38 7.97 0.79
C GLY A 191 -15.05 8.26 1.50
N ALA A 192 -13.94 7.91 0.87
CA ALA A 192 -12.61 8.06 1.48
C ALA A 192 -12.08 9.51 1.47
N ARG A 193 -12.72 10.41 0.71
CA ARG A 193 -12.26 11.79 0.48
C ARG A 193 -10.84 11.84 -0.09
N LEU A 194 -10.52 10.90 -0.98
CA LEU A 194 -9.23 10.76 -1.64
C LEU A 194 -9.37 10.83 -3.17
N VAL A 195 -8.34 11.37 -3.80
CA VAL A 195 -8.08 11.20 -5.23
C VAL A 195 -6.81 10.38 -5.36
N HIS A 196 -6.84 9.30 -6.15
CA HIS A 196 -5.68 8.42 -6.31
C HIS A 196 -4.45 9.18 -6.82
N GLY A 197 -4.66 10.03 -7.83
CA GLY A 197 -3.66 10.94 -8.37
C GLY A 197 -2.54 10.26 -9.15
N ASP A 198 -2.73 9.00 -9.55
CA ASP A 198 -1.91 8.28 -10.52
C ASP A 198 -2.60 7.03 -11.10
N LEU A 199 -3.94 6.95 -11.04
CA LEU A 199 -4.67 5.73 -11.38
C LEU A 199 -4.48 5.38 -12.86
N SER A 200 -4.13 4.12 -13.14
CA SER A 200 -3.89 3.57 -14.47
C SER A 200 -3.90 2.04 -14.45
N GLU A 201 -3.75 1.40 -15.61
CA GLU A 201 -3.67 -0.07 -15.73
C GLU A 201 -2.48 -0.72 -14.99
N TYR A 202 -1.55 0.10 -14.47
CA TYR A 202 -0.38 -0.34 -13.71
C TYR A 202 -0.62 -0.46 -12.21
N ASN A 203 -1.67 0.18 -11.68
CA ASN A 203 -2.02 0.18 -10.26
C ASN A 203 -3.47 -0.28 -9.99
N ILE A 204 -4.00 -1.05 -10.94
CA ILE A 204 -5.24 -1.80 -10.82
C ILE A 204 -4.90 -3.28 -11.00
N MET A 205 -5.27 -4.12 -10.04
CA MET A 205 -5.23 -5.58 -10.19
C MET A 205 -6.59 -6.10 -10.65
N VAL A 206 -6.58 -7.19 -11.40
CA VAL A 206 -7.77 -7.97 -11.76
C VAL A 206 -7.83 -9.16 -10.79
N TRP A 207 -8.75 -9.11 -9.83
CA TRP A 207 -8.93 -10.17 -8.84
C TRP A 207 -10.38 -10.60 -8.80
N GLU A 208 -10.66 -11.86 -9.11
CA GLU A 208 -12.02 -12.41 -9.14
C GLU A 208 -12.99 -11.58 -10.03
N GLU A 209 -12.50 -11.13 -11.19
CA GLU A 209 -13.21 -10.23 -12.12
C GLU A 209 -13.62 -8.86 -11.52
N ALA A 210 -13.04 -8.47 -10.39
CA ALA A 210 -13.24 -7.18 -9.76
C ALA A 210 -11.95 -6.32 -9.77
N PRO A 211 -12.06 -4.99 -9.94
CA PRO A 211 -10.92 -4.09 -9.83
C PRO A 211 -10.48 -3.93 -8.39
N VAL A 212 -9.19 -4.15 -8.12
CA VAL A 212 -8.54 -3.80 -6.84
C VAL A 212 -7.57 -2.66 -7.07
N ILE A 213 -7.84 -1.51 -6.44
CA ILE A 213 -6.99 -0.32 -6.51
C ILE A 213 -5.87 -0.43 -5.47
N PHE A 214 -4.62 -0.24 -5.87
CA PHE A 214 -3.47 -0.27 -4.95
C PHE A 214 -2.47 0.87 -5.25
N ASP A 215 -1.41 0.98 -4.44
CA ASP A 215 -0.40 2.03 -4.55
C ASP A 215 -0.94 3.47 -4.42
N ILE A 216 -1.79 3.67 -3.42
CA ILE A 216 -2.36 4.98 -3.06
C ILE A 216 -1.41 5.88 -2.26
N SER A 217 -0.10 5.67 -2.44
CA SER A 217 0.95 6.45 -1.81
C SER A 217 0.95 7.90 -2.31
N GLN A 218 0.61 8.11 -3.59
CA GLN A 218 0.45 9.43 -4.21
C GLN A 218 -0.93 10.05 -4.00
N ALA A 219 -1.90 9.31 -3.43
CA ALA A 219 -3.26 9.78 -3.27
C ALA A 219 -3.36 11.00 -2.33
N VAL A 220 -4.13 12.00 -2.72
CA VAL A 220 -4.31 13.27 -1.98
C VAL A 220 -5.73 13.38 -1.47
N LEU A 221 -5.94 14.17 -0.41
CA LEU A 221 -7.29 14.50 0.04
C LEU A 221 -8.03 15.31 -1.03
N THR A 222 -9.36 15.19 -1.08
CA THR A 222 -10.18 15.96 -2.03
C THR A 222 -10.09 17.48 -1.81
N ALA A 223 -9.73 17.92 -0.60
CA ALA A 223 -9.46 19.31 -0.26
C ALA A 223 -8.08 19.82 -0.75
N HIS A 224 -7.25 18.94 -1.30
CA HIS A 224 -5.93 19.31 -1.80
C HIS A 224 -6.04 20.19 -3.06
N PRO A 225 -5.22 21.25 -3.24
CA PRO A 225 -5.32 22.15 -4.40
C PRO A 225 -5.19 21.45 -5.77
N MET A 226 -4.48 20.32 -5.81
CA MET A 226 -4.32 19.52 -7.04
C MET A 226 -5.42 18.49 -7.28
N SER A 227 -6.35 18.30 -6.34
CA SER A 227 -7.40 17.26 -6.38
C SER A 227 -8.12 17.19 -7.73
N ASP A 228 -8.61 18.35 -8.21
CA ASP A 228 -9.35 18.46 -9.46
C ASP A 228 -8.51 18.08 -10.70
N ALA A 229 -7.25 18.50 -10.76
CA ALA A 229 -6.36 18.14 -11.87
C ALA A 229 -6.02 16.64 -11.86
N LEU A 230 -5.86 16.08 -10.66
CA LEU A 230 -5.51 14.67 -10.46
C LEU A 230 -6.68 13.74 -10.82
N VAL A 231 -7.91 14.05 -10.40
CA VAL A 231 -9.07 13.21 -10.73
C VAL A 231 -9.34 13.20 -12.23
N ARG A 232 -9.18 14.34 -12.92
CA ARG A 232 -9.27 14.38 -14.39
C ARG A 232 -8.23 13.53 -15.07
N ARG A 233 -6.99 13.51 -14.55
CA ARG A 233 -5.92 12.65 -15.07
C ARG A 233 -6.25 11.17 -14.89
N ASP A 234 -6.72 10.80 -13.70
CA ASP A 234 -7.12 9.42 -13.38
C ASP A 234 -8.23 8.95 -14.32
N ILE A 235 -9.29 9.77 -14.51
CA ILE A 235 -10.39 9.48 -15.44
C ILE A 235 -9.88 9.35 -16.88
N TYR A 236 -9.01 10.27 -17.31
CA TYR A 236 -8.44 10.22 -18.66
C TYR A 236 -7.65 8.93 -18.90
N ASN A 237 -6.81 8.52 -17.95
CA ASN A 237 -6.01 7.29 -18.04
C ASN A 237 -6.91 6.06 -18.13
N VAL A 238 -7.90 5.95 -17.25
CA VAL A 238 -8.87 4.85 -17.22
C VAL A 238 -9.65 4.80 -18.54
N ASN A 239 -10.25 5.90 -18.97
CA ASN A 239 -11.00 5.96 -20.23
C ASN A 239 -10.11 5.62 -21.44
N THR A 240 -8.85 6.05 -21.44
CA THR A 240 -7.90 5.74 -22.52
C THR A 240 -7.58 4.25 -22.57
N TYR A 241 -7.40 3.60 -21.42
CA TYR A 241 -7.20 2.15 -21.37
C TYR A 241 -8.43 1.39 -21.89
N PHE A 242 -9.62 1.65 -21.35
CA PHE A 242 -10.84 0.90 -21.74
C PHE A 242 -11.28 1.17 -23.19
N ARG A 243 -11.06 2.38 -23.71
CA ARG A 243 -11.29 2.67 -25.13
C ARG A 243 -10.40 1.83 -26.05
N ARG A 244 -9.15 1.54 -25.66
CA ARG A 244 -8.25 0.64 -26.42
C ARG A 244 -8.74 -0.81 -26.43
N LEU A 245 -9.54 -1.21 -25.43
CA LEU A 245 -10.19 -2.51 -25.37
C LEU A 245 -11.53 -2.57 -26.12
N GLY A 246 -11.95 -1.48 -26.76
CA GLY A 246 -13.22 -1.41 -27.50
C GLY A 246 -14.45 -1.13 -26.63
N VAL A 247 -14.27 -0.75 -25.35
CA VAL A 247 -15.38 -0.35 -24.48
C VAL A 247 -15.88 1.03 -24.87
N GLU A 248 -17.21 1.18 -24.94
CA GLU A 248 -17.85 2.50 -25.03
C GLU A 248 -17.73 3.24 -23.69
N VAL A 249 -16.66 4.03 -23.57
CA VAL A 249 -16.37 4.79 -22.36
C VAL A 249 -17.28 6.02 -22.23
N VAL A 250 -17.65 6.36 -20.99
CA VAL A 250 -18.46 7.54 -20.69
C VAL A 250 -17.63 8.81 -20.87
N ASP A 251 -18.27 9.89 -21.31
CA ASP A 251 -17.65 11.20 -21.43
C ASP A 251 -16.94 11.64 -20.14
N ALA A 252 -15.73 12.19 -20.27
CA ALA A 252 -14.87 12.45 -19.13
C ALA A 252 -15.45 13.52 -18.17
N GLU A 253 -16.17 14.53 -18.69
CA GLU A 253 -16.79 15.55 -17.86
C GLU A 253 -17.97 14.98 -17.07
N LYS A 254 -18.75 14.09 -17.70
CA LYS A 254 -19.81 13.34 -17.02
C LYS A 254 -19.25 12.44 -15.91
N VAL A 255 -18.17 11.70 -16.20
CA VAL A 255 -17.50 10.87 -15.19
C VAL A 255 -16.97 11.74 -14.05
N GLU A 256 -16.34 12.90 -14.34
CA GLU A 256 -15.84 13.80 -13.29
C GLU A 256 -16.98 14.28 -12.40
N LEU A 257 -18.08 14.77 -12.97
CA LEU A 257 -19.23 15.25 -12.20
C LEU A 257 -19.80 14.14 -11.31
N TRP A 258 -19.95 12.93 -11.85
CA TRP A 258 -20.49 11.80 -11.12
C TRP A 258 -19.53 11.28 -10.04
N VAL A 259 -18.24 11.12 -10.32
CA VAL A 259 -17.22 10.71 -9.33
C VAL A 259 -17.18 11.70 -8.15
N LYS A 260 -17.36 13.00 -8.42
CA LYS A 260 -17.38 14.05 -7.38
C LYS A 260 -18.69 14.09 -6.58
N GLY A 261 -19.66 13.24 -6.90
CA GLY A 261 -20.97 13.17 -6.25
C GLY A 261 -21.97 14.21 -6.75
N GLY A 262 -21.70 14.88 -7.87
CA GLY A 262 -22.57 15.91 -8.46
C GLY A 262 -23.73 15.37 -9.32
N ALA A 263 -23.76 14.07 -9.58
CA ALA A 263 -24.84 13.38 -10.30
C ALA A 263 -25.22 12.08 -9.57
N GLU A 264 -26.50 11.72 -9.58
CA GLU A 264 -26.99 10.46 -9.01
C GLU A 264 -26.70 9.29 -9.96
N ASP A 265 -27.01 9.47 -11.25
CA ASP A 265 -26.79 8.46 -12.29
C ASP A 265 -25.65 8.82 -13.24
N LEU A 266 -24.89 7.81 -13.66
CA LEU A 266 -23.81 7.93 -14.65
C LEU A 266 -24.32 7.63 -16.08
N HIS A 267 -25.42 6.89 -16.17
CA HIS A 267 -26.00 6.39 -17.42
C HIS A 267 -27.40 6.95 -17.62
#